data_AF-A0ABD0QRX7-F1
#
_entry.id   AF-A0ABD0QRX7-F1
#
_cell.length_a   1.000
_cell.length_b   1.000
_cell.length_c   1.000
_cell.angle_alpha   90.00
_cell.angle_beta   90.00
_cell.angle_gamma   90.00
#
_symmetry.space_group_name_H-M   'P 1'
#
loop_
_entity.id
_entity.type
_entity.pdbx_description
1 polymer ?
#
loop_
_entity_poly.entity_id
_entity_poly.type
_entity_poly.pdbx_seq_one_letter_code
_entity_poly.pdbx_strand_id
1 'polypeptide(L)' 'VLNRYMSTPLISTLPPPPPPMVSVPVLATPPFITTGSTRDCIRLRGLPYTAAIEDILEFMGEHTIDIKPHGVHMVLNQQ' A
#
# COMPACT_ATOMS: atom_id res chain seq x y z
N VAL A 1 28.52 37.40 1.15
CA VAL A 1 28.04 38.38 2.16
C VAL A 1 27.13 39.38 1.46
N LEU A 2 25.85 39.37 1.87
CA LEU A 2 24.77 40.36 1.73
C LEU A 2 24.79 41.36 0.56
N ASN A 3 23.67 41.42 -0.18
CA ASN A 3 22.85 42.62 -0.01
C ASN A 3 21.34 42.33 -0.11
N ARG A 4 20.63 42.85 0.89
CA ARG A 4 19.16 42.84 1.04
C ARG A 4 18.58 44.11 0.38
N TYR A 5 17.23 44.16 0.36
CA TYR A 5 16.38 45.32 0.07
C TYR A 5 16.25 45.62 -1.43
N MET A 6 15.07 45.69 -2.06
CA MET A 6 13.87 46.47 -1.72
C MET A 6 12.63 45.74 -2.30
N SER A 7 11.64 45.33 -1.50
CA SER A 7 10.50 46.11 -0.97
C SER A 7 9.52 46.60 -2.04
N THR A 8 8.29 46.07 -2.04
CA THR A 8 7.09 46.89 -1.82
C THR A 8 5.94 46.06 -1.21
N PRO A 9 5.17 46.64 -0.27
CA PRO A 9 4.11 46.00 0.51
C PRO A 9 2.73 46.18 -0.14
N LEU A 10 1.68 45.48 0.33
CA LEU A 10 0.34 46.05 0.53
C LEU A 10 -0.37 45.29 1.67
N ILE A 11 -0.73 46.03 2.72
CA ILE A 11 -1.53 45.59 3.87
C ILE A 11 -3.01 45.69 3.50
N SER A 12 -3.86 44.74 3.93
CA SER A 12 -5.11 45.04 4.66
C SER A 12 -5.87 43.77 5.15
N THR A 13 -6.19 43.77 6.45
CA THR A 13 -7.45 43.27 7.07
C THR A 13 -7.64 41.79 7.48
N LEU A 14 -7.44 41.51 8.80
CA LEU A 14 -8.32 40.82 9.81
C LEU A 14 -8.79 39.34 9.58
N PRO A 15 -9.18 38.47 10.57
CA PRO A 15 -9.19 38.48 12.06
C PRO A 15 -8.38 37.31 12.75
N PRO A 16 -8.29 37.26 14.11
CA PRO A 16 -7.59 36.22 14.91
C PRO A 16 -8.30 34.83 14.95
N PRO A 17 -7.65 33.76 15.49
CA PRO A 17 -7.92 32.36 15.13
C PRO A 17 -9.02 31.70 15.97
N PRO A 18 -9.62 30.59 15.48
CA PRO A 18 -10.21 29.56 16.34
C PRO A 18 -9.41 28.24 16.31
N PRO A 19 -9.12 27.60 17.47
CA PRO A 19 -8.80 26.17 17.56
C PRO A 19 -10.12 25.35 17.66
N PRO A 20 -10.13 24.03 17.82
CA PRO A 20 -9.24 22.97 17.32
C PRO A 20 -10.05 21.98 16.44
N MET A 21 -9.51 21.52 15.31
CA MET A 21 -10.10 20.38 14.60
C MET A 21 -9.07 19.28 14.44
N VAL A 22 -9.24 18.30 15.31
CA VAL A 22 -8.63 16.97 15.33
C VAL A 22 -8.47 16.48 13.89
N SER A 23 -7.23 16.53 13.39
CA SER A 23 -6.87 15.85 12.17
C SER A 23 -6.85 14.36 12.50
N VAL A 24 -8.00 13.71 12.40
CA VAL A 24 -8.08 12.26 12.29
C VAL A 24 -7.25 11.88 11.06
N PRO A 25 -6.14 11.15 11.20
CA PRO A 25 -5.55 10.54 10.02
C PRO A 25 -6.55 9.48 9.57
N VAL A 26 -7.20 9.71 8.43
CA VAL A 26 -7.82 8.63 7.65
C VAL A 26 -6.68 7.67 7.34
N LEU A 27 -6.59 6.64 8.18
CA LEU A 27 -5.75 5.48 7.96
C LEU A 27 -6.38 4.75 6.78
N ALA A 28 -6.08 5.21 5.57
CA ALA A 28 -6.26 4.41 4.38
C ALA A 28 -5.37 3.19 4.59
N THR A 29 -5.95 2.13 5.14
CA THR A 29 -5.30 0.84 5.25
C THR A 29 -4.96 0.43 3.84
N PRO A 30 -3.67 0.37 3.44
CA PRO A 30 -3.32 -0.45 2.31
C PRO A 30 -3.87 -1.86 2.61
N PRO A 31 -4.21 -2.69 1.61
CA PRO A 31 -4.36 -4.12 1.84
C PRO A 31 -2.99 -4.59 2.38
N PHE A 32 -2.89 -4.57 3.70
CA PHE A 32 -1.71 -4.97 4.44
C PHE A 32 -1.70 -6.47 4.27
N ILE A 33 -0.98 -6.93 3.24
CA ILE A 33 -0.35 -8.24 3.32
C ILE A 33 0.51 -8.11 4.56
N THR A 34 0.03 -8.70 5.65
CA THR A 34 0.69 -8.71 6.94
C THR A 34 2.02 -9.41 6.75
N THR A 35 3.06 -8.68 6.36
CA THR A 35 4.43 -9.14 6.45
C THR A 35 4.80 -9.09 7.92
N GLY A 36 4.21 -9.99 8.70
CA GLY A 36 4.81 -10.45 9.93
C GLY A 36 6.23 -10.91 9.61
N SER A 37 7.11 -10.88 10.60
CA SER A 37 8.55 -11.14 10.45
C SER A 37 8.93 -12.52 9.87
N THR A 38 7.96 -13.34 9.43
CA THR A 38 8.15 -14.64 8.78
C THR A 38 7.80 -14.54 7.29
N ARG A 39 8.74 -14.92 6.42
CA ARG A 39 8.58 -14.88 4.96
C ARG A 39 7.89 -16.15 4.45
N ASP A 40 6.68 -16.40 4.94
CA ASP A 40 5.97 -17.66 4.67
C ASP A 40 5.05 -17.58 3.44
N CYS A 41 5.10 -16.48 2.68
CA CYS A 41 4.32 -16.30 1.46
C CYS A 41 5.21 -15.96 0.27
N ILE A 42 4.85 -16.52 -0.88
CA ILE A 42 5.49 -16.26 -2.18
C ILE A 42 4.50 -15.60 -3.13
N ARG A 43 5.00 -14.74 -4.02
CA ARG A 43 4.18 -14.14 -5.09
C ARG A 43 4.61 -14.70 -6.43
N LEU A 44 3.76 -15.52 -7.02
CA LEU A 44 3.95 -16.01 -8.38
C LEU A 44 3.60 -14.91 -9.39
N ARG A 45 4.40 -14.81 -10.46
CA ARG A 45 4.20 -13.87 -11.59
C ARG A 45 4.33 -14.65 -12.89
N GLY A 46 3.71 -14.15 -13.96
CA GLY A 46 3.75 -14.80 -15.28
C GLY A 46 2.76 -15.95 -15.45
N LEU A 47 1.76 -16.06 -14.55
CA LEU A 47 0.67 -17.01 -14.69
C LEU A 47 -0.24 -16.59 -15.86
N PRO A 48 -0.70 -17.54 -16.69
CA PRO A 48 -1.71 -17.26 -17.70
C PRO A 48 -3.03 -16.80 -17.04
N TYR A 49 -3.85 -16.03 -17.76
CA TYR A 49 -5.15 -15.57 -17.26
C TYR A 49 -6.10 -16.74 -16.93
N THR A 50 -5.90 -17.87 -17.59
CA THR A 50 -6.67 -19.11 -17.38
C THR A 50 -6.12 -19.99 -16.26
N ALA A 51 -5.05 -19.58 -15.55
CA ALA A 51 -4.45 -20.39 -14.51
C ALA A 51 -5.44 -20.66 -13.37
N ALA A 52 -5.63 -21.94 -13.05
CA ALA A 52 -6.41 -22.39 -11.91
C ALA A 52 -5.51 -22.66 -10.70
N ILE A 53 -6.12 -22.91 -9.54
CA ILE A 53 -5.39 -23.30 -8.32
C ILE A 53 -4.63 -24.62 -8.55
N GLU A 54 -5.22 -25.54 -9.30
CA GLU A 54 -4.63 -26.84 -9.66
C GLU A 54 -3.27 -26.66 -10.37
N ASP A 55 -3.19 -25.76 -11.36
CA ASP A 55 -1.95 -25.47 -12.08
C ASP A 55 -0.84 -24.94 -11.14
N ILE A 56 -1.23 -24.18 -10.11
CA ILE A 56 -0.28 -23.67 -9.11
C ILE A 56 0.26 -24.78 -8.23
N LEU A 57 -0.62 -25.69 -7.78
CA LEU A 57 -0.22 -26.83 -6.96
C LEU A 57 0.67 -27.78 -7.76
N GLU A 58 0.34 -28.02 -9.04
CA GLU A 58 1.20 -28.78 -9.95
C GLU A 58 2.57 -28.11 -10.15
N PHE A 59 2.60 -26.79 -10.34
CA PHE A 59 3.84 -26.02 -10.46
C PHE A 59 4.70 -26.08 -9.18
N MET A 60 4.07 -26.05 -8.01
CA MET A 60 4.80 -26.14 -6.73
C MET A 60 5.30 -27.56 -6.43
N GLY A 61 4.66 -28.58 -7.03
CA GLY A 61 5.06 -29.98 -6.93
C GLY A 61 5.16 -30.44 -5.47
N GLU A 62 6.32 -30.98 -5.11
CA GLU A 62 6.62 -31.51 -3.77
C GLU A 62 6.49 -30.46 -2.64
N HIS A 63 6.61 -29.17 -2.94
CA HIS A 63 6.51 -28.09 -1.95
C HIS A 63 5.06 -27.77 -1.55
N THR A 64 4.08 -28.40 -2.21
CA THR A 64 2.67 -28.23 -1.89
C THR A 64 2.34 -28.68 -0.46
N ILE A 65 3.15 -29.57 0.13
CA ILE A 65 2.98 -30.04 1.51
C ILE A 65 3.15 -28.93 2.55
N ASP A 66 3.91 -27.89 2.24
CA ASP A 66 4.18 -26.77 3.14
C ASP A 66 3.14 -25.65 2.98
N ILE A 67 2.24 -25.76 2.00
CA ILE A 67 1.17 -24.80 1.77
C ILE A 67 0.05 -25.06 2.77
N LYS A 68 -0.26 -24.05 3.59
CA LYS A 68 -1.38 -24.10 4.54
C LYS A 68 -2.72 -24.26 3.80
N PRO A 69 -3.75 -24.87 4.43
CA PRO A 69 -5.09 -24.90 3.84
C PRO A 69 -5.57 -23.48 3.53
N HIS A 70 -6.07 -23.27 2.31
CA HIS A 70 -6.41 -21.94 1.77
C HIS A 70 -5.21 -20.98 1.60
N GLY A 71 -4.00 -21.53 1.45
CA GLY A 71 -2.75 -20.74 1.31
C GLY A 71 -2.52 -20.10 -0.06
N VAL A 72 -3.35 -20.43 -1.07
CA VAL A 72 -3.27 -19.83 -2.41
C VAL A 72 -4.28 -18.70 -2.52
N HIS A 73 -3.79 -17.50 -2.81
CA HIS A 73 -4.64 -16.33 -3.02
C HIS A 73 -4.43 -15.76 -4.43
N MET A 74 -5.43 -15.92 -5.29
CA MET A 74 -5.41 -15.38 -6.65
C MET A 74 -5.67 -13.87 -6.61
N VAL A 75 -4.73 -13.08 -7.12
CA VAL A 75 -4.87 -11.62 -7.22
C VAL A 75 -5.32 -11.27 -8.63
N LEU A 76 -6.62 -11.03 -8.81
CA LEU A 76 -7.21 -10.62 -10.08
C LEU A 76 -7.17 -9.09 -10.17
N ASN A 77 -6.62 -8.57 -11.27
CA ASN A 77 -6.80 -7.16 -11.61
C ASN A 77 -8.09 -7.03 -12.42
N GLN A 78 -9.12 -6.38 -11.87
CA GLN A 78 -10.29 -6.02 -12.65
C GLN A 78 -9.87 -4.90 -13.60
N GLN A 79 -9.68 -5.23 -14.88
CA GLN A 79 -9.44 -4.27 -15.95
C GLN A 79 -10.73 -3.53 -16.32
#